data_AF-A0A350UPW5-F1
#
_entry.id   AF-A0A350UPW5-F1
#
_cell.length_a   1.000
_cell.length_b   1.000
_cell.length_c   1.000
_cell.angle_alpha   90.00
_cell.angle_beta   90.00
_cell.angle_gamma   90.00
#
_symmetry.space_group_name_H-M   'P 1'
#
loop_
_entity.id
_entity.type
_entity.pdbx_description
1 polymer ?
#
loop_
_entity_poly.entity_id
_entity_poly.type
_entity_poly.pdbx_seq_one_letter_code
_entity_poly.pdbx_strand_id
1 'polypeptide(L)'
;PGWHIECSAMSYELLGASFDIHGGGLDLQFPHHENEIAQSEAYTGRRFVRYWLHAEHLMVEGQKMSKSLGNFFTLRDILERGYSPEAIRYLLISAPYRKQLNFTFDGLKAAATSIDRLRNFQIRLDNTRFTSGVNEEFETRTANARQAFDAGLDDDLNTADALAAIFEFIRDANTAMDAGHFLQGNLDSARGLLAHFDSVFDVLRPSVQEGALSDSEIESLIAERTAAKKARDFARADAIRAQLLGQGVILEDTRDGVRWKRK
;
A
#
# COMPACT_ATOMS: atom_id res chain seq x y z
N PRO A 1 2.89 31.40 -21.04
CA PRO A 1 4.35 31.17 -21.19
C PRO A 1 4.57 29.97 -22.14
N GLY A 2 5.78 29.75 -22.65
CA GLY A 2 6.07 28.53 -23.42
C GLY A 2 6.09 27.32 -22.49
N TRP A 3 5.72 26.13 -22.98
CA TRP A 3 5.59 24.91 -22.17
C TRP A 3 6.81 24.62 -21.28
N HIS A 4 8.03 24.85 -21.76
CA HIS A 4 9.26 24.50 -21.04
C HIS A 4 9.72 25.56 -20.01
N ILE A 5 9.49 26.85 -20.25
CA ILE A 5 10.12 27.93 -19.45
C ILE A 5 9.54 28.04 -18.04
N GLU A 6 8.32 27.55 -17.83
CA GLU A 6 7.65 27.59 -16.53
C GLU A 6 8.42 26.75 -15.50
N CYS A 7 8.79 25.52 -15.86
CA CYS A 7 9.52 24.61 -14.98
C CYS A 7 10.92 25.15 -14.62
N SER A 8 11.69 25.64 -15.60
CA SER A 8 13.00 26.26 -15.35
C SER A 8 12.91 27.49 -14.44
N ALA A 9 11.96 28.40 -14.69
CA ALA A 9 11.83 29.63 -13.91
C ALA A 9 11.37 29.35 -12.46
N MET A 10 10.36 28.50 -12.28
CA MET A 10 9.84 28.18 -10.94
C MET A 10 10.83 27.37 -10.11
N SER A 11 11.48 26.37 -10.71
CA SER A 11 12.49 25.57 -9.99
C SER A 11 13.69 26.42 -9.60
N TYR A 12 14.14 27.35 -10.44
CA TYR A 12 15.20 28.29 -10.09
C TYR A 12 14.83 29.17 -8.88
N GLU A 13 13.62 29.74 -8.86
CA GLU A 13 13.17 30.59 -7.76
C GLU A 13 13.10 29.83 -6.43
N LEU A 14 12.62 28.58 -6.46
CA LEU A 14 12.37 27.80 -5.24
C LEU A 14 13.61 27.03 -4.75
N LEU A 15 14.40 26.48 -5.68
CA LEU A 15 15.48 25.54 -5.39
C LEU A 15 16.87 26.11 -5.72
N GLY A 16 16.91 27.27 -6.38
CA GLY A 16 18.13 27.94 -6.81
C GLY A 16 18.66 27.41 -8.14
N ALA A 17 19.87 27.89 -8.49
CA ALA A 17 20.51 27.59 -9.77
C ALA A 17 20.90 26.12 -9.98
N SER A 18 20.93 25.30 -8.92
CA SER A 18 21.33 23.89 -8.97
C SER A 18 20.73 23.11 -7.80
N PHE A 19 20.15 21.94 -8.07
CA PHE A 19 19.54 21.09 -7.03
C PHE A 19 19.75 19.58 -7.28
N ASP A 20 19.31 18.76 -6.32
CA ASP A 20 19.60 17.32 -6.28
C ASP A 20 18.85 16.50 -7.33
N ILE A 21 17.52 16.44 -7.23
CA ILE A 21 16.69 15.48 -7.96
C ILE A 21 15.59 16.20 -8.74
N HIS A 22 15.45 15.86 -10.03
CA HIS A 22 14.31 16.26 -10.86
C HIS A 22 13.65 15.01 -11.45
N GLY A 23 12.34 14.85 -11.22
CA GLY A 23 11.57 13.70 -11.68
C GLY A 23 10.56 14.02 -12.78
N GLY A 24 10.19 13.04 -13.59
CA GLY A 24 9.06 13.13 -14.50
C GLY A 24 8.73 11.82 -15.20
N GLY A 25 7.78 11.83 -16.14
CA GLY A 25 7.55 10.69 -17.04
C GLY A 25 8.69 10.55 -18.05
N LEU A 26 8.91 9.34 -18.57
CA LEU A 26 9.92 9.08 -19.61
C LEU A 26 9.71 9.94 -20.86
N ASP A 27 8.46 10.25 -21.21
CA ASP A 27 8.10 11.14 -22.31
C ASP A 27 8.57 12.58 -22.12
N LEU A 28 8.82 13.01 -20.88
CA LEU A 28 9.34 14.34 -20.60
C LEU A 28 10.86 14.43 -20.81
N GLN A 29 11.58 13.30 -20.91
CA GLN A 29 13.02 13.32 -21.17
C GLN A 29 13.35 14.17 -22.40
N PHE A 30 12.60 13.98 -23.49
CA PHE A 30 12.71 14.80 -24.69
C PHE A 30 11.34 15.16 -25.28
N PRO A 31 11.08 16.44 -25.64
CA PRO A 31 12.03 17.55 -25.61
C PRO A 31 12.01 18.33 -24.28
N HIS A 32 11.14 17.98 -23.32
CA HIS A 32 10.81 18.87 -22.21
C HIS A 32 11.99 19.13 -21.26
N HIS A 33 12.51 18.10 -20.59
CA HIS A 33 13.61 18.23 -19.65
C HIS A 33 14.92 18.63 -20.35
N GLU A 34 15.16 18.20 -21.59
CA GLU A 34 16.29 18.66 -22.38
C GLU A 34 16.27 20.19 -22.60
N ASN A 35 15.08 20.73 -22.88
CA ASN A 35 14.89 22.18 -23.00
C ASN A 35 15.01 22.90 -21.66
N GLU A 36 14.58 22.29 -20.55
CA GLU A 36 14.79 22.87 -19.22
C GLU A 36 16.27 22.97 -18.85
N ILE A 37 17.06 21.92 -19.13
CA ILE A 37 18.52 21.93 -18.99
C ILE A 37 19.10 23.06 -19.84
N ALA A 38 18.74 23.12 -21.12
CA ALA A 38 19.25 24.15 -22.03
C ALA A 38 18.94 25.58 -21.52
N GLN A 39 17.73 25.83 -21.03
CA GLN A 39 17.32 27.13 -20.51
C GLN A 39 18.06 27.49 -19.21
N SER A 40 18.03 26.58 -18.23
CA SER A 40 18.59 26.80 -16.90
C SER A 40 20.11 26.90 -16.92
N GLU A 41 20.79 26.04 -17.68
CA GLU A 41 22.26 26.05 -17.74
C GLU A 41 22.79 27.20 -18.59
N ALA A 42 22.09 27.59 -19.67
CA ALA A 42 22.47 28.77 -20.45
C ALA A 42 22.29 30.07 -19.66
N TYR A 43 21.25 30.16 -18.82
CA TYR A 43 21.00 31.33 -17.99
C TYR A 43 21.99 31.44 -16.82
N THR A 44 22.33 30.32 -16.18
CA THR A 44 23.10 30.32 -14.92
C THR A 44 24.58 30.03 -15.08
N GLY A 45 24.99 29.37 -16.18
CA GLY A 45 26.33 28.85 -16.37
C GLY A 45 26.71 27.72 -15.40
N ARG A 46 25.72 27.07 -14.75
CA ARG A 46 25.91 26.02 -13.75
C ARG A 46 25.10 24.78 -14.13
N ARG A 47 25.53 23.62 -13.62
CA ARG A 47 24.76 22.38 -13.74
C ARG A 47 23.39 22.54 -13.08
N PHE A 48 22.32 22.27 -13.82
CA PHE A 48 20.96 22.47 -13.33
C PHE A 48 20.53 21.41 -12.29
N VAL A 49 20.68 20.11 -12.60
CA VAL A 49 20.21 18.99 -11.76
C VAL A 49 21.28 17.91 -11.63
N ARG A 50 21.43 17.31 -10.44
CA ARG A 50 22.39 16.21 -10.19
C ARG A 50 21.87 14.83 -10.62
N TYR A 51 20.60 14.53 -10.37
CA TYR A 51 19.97 13.24 -10.65
C TYR A 51 18.61 13.43 -11.33
N TRP A 52 18.42 12.75 -12.46
CA TRP A 52 17.16 12.74 -13.20
C TRP A 52 16.47 11.39 -13.04
N LEU A 53 15.22 11.40 -12.60
CA LEU A 53 14.44 10.18 -12.38
C LEU A 53 13.24 10.17 -13.35
N HIS A 54 13.19 9.20 -14.25
CA HIS A 54 12.12 9.07 -15.23
C HIS A 54 11.32 7.79 -15.03
N ALA A 55 10.02 7.94 -14.76
CA ALA A 55 9.11 6.81 -14.63
C ALA A 55 8.66 6.29 -16.01
N GLU A 56 8.64 4.96 -16.15
CA GLU A 56 8.17 4.29 -17.36
C GLU A 56 6.68 4.42 -17.56
N HIS A 57 6.24 4.17 -18.80
CA HIS A 57 4.82 4.25 -19.13
C HIS A 57 4.01 3.10 -18.52
N LEU A 58 2.78 3.44 -18.14
CA LEU A 58 1.74 2.46 -17.82
C LEU A 58 1.13 1.90 -19.11
N MET A 59 1.07 0.58 -19.21
CA MET A 59 0.27 -0.14 -20.19
C MET A 59 -1.08 -0.49 -19.56
N VAL A 60 -2.16 -0.55 -20.35
CA VAL A 60 -3.49 -0.93 -19.89
C VAL A 60 -3.97 -2.11 -20.73
N GLU A 61 -4.23 -3.24 -20.08
CA GLU A 61 -4.68 -4.49 -20.72
C GLU A 61 -3.77 -4.87 -21.91
N GLY A 62 -2.45 -4.76 -21.72
CA GLY A 62 -1.42 -5.11 -22.71
C GLY A 62 -1.23 -4.08 -23.83
N GLN A 63 -1.93 -2.95 -23.81
CA GLN A 63 -1.85 -1.91 -24.84
C GLN A 63 -1.44 -0.55 -24.26
N LYS A 64 -0.88 0.32 -25.10
CA LYS A 64 -0.61 1.71 -24.70
C LYS A 64 -1.95 2.39 -24.38
N MET A 65 -1.99 3.15 -23.28
CA MET A 65 -3.18 3.89 -22.89
C MET A 65 -3.51 4.96 -23.96
N SER A 66 -4.75 4.97 -24.44
CA SER A 66 -5.23 6.02 -25.35
C SER A 66 -6.76 6.19 -25.28
N LYS A 67 -7.22 7.41 -25.51
CA LYS A 67 -8.67 7.69 -25.58
C LYS A 67 -9.34 6.98 -26.76
N SER A 68 -8.65 6.86 -27.89
CA SER A 68 -9.18 6.26 -29.12
C SER A 68 -9.37 4.74 -29.01
N LEU A 69 -8.52 4.05 -28.25
CA LEU A 69 -8.69 2.61 -27.97
C LEU A 69 -9.72 2.34 -26.86
N GLY A 70 -10.25 3.38 -26.20
CA GLY A 70 -11.20 3.24 -25.09
C GLY A 70 -10.59 2.62 -23.81
N ASN A 71 -9.26 2.46 -23.76
CA ASN A 71 -8.53 1.89 -22.63
C ASN A 71 -7.90 2.97 -21.71
N PHE A 72 -8.44 4.19 -21.76
CA PHE A 72 -8.07 5.28 -20.86
C PHE A 72 -9.02 5.31 -19.66
N PHE A 73 -8.46 5.14 -18.46
CA PHE A 73 -9.21 5.22 -17.21
C PHE A 73 -8.64 6.34 -16.35
N THR A 74 -9.51 7.20 -15.85
CA THR A 74 -9.17 8.11 -14.76
C THR A 74 -9.25 7.39 -13.42
N LEU A 75 -8.63 7.98 -12.39
CA LEU A 75 -8.77 7.48 -11.02
C LEU A 75 -10.25 7.41 -10.60
N ARG A 76 -11.07 8.40 -10.98
CA ARG A 76 -12.51 8.42 -10.66
C ARG A 76 -13.24 7.23 -11.30
N ASP A 77 -12.96 6.92 -12.56
CA ASP A 77 -13.57 5.78 -13.25
C ASP A 77 -13.27 4.46 -12.54
N ILE A 78 -12.06 4.31 -12.00
CA ILE A 78 -11.65 3.09 -11.30
C ILE A 78 -12.30 3.02 -9.91
N LEU A 79 -12.40 4.13 -9.19
CA LEU A 79 -13.08 4.20 -7.89
C LEU A 79 -14.60 3.95 -8.01
N GLU A 80 -15.25 4.52 -9.02
CA GLU A 80 -16.69 4.30 -9.30
C GLU A 80 -17.00 2.84 -9.65
N ARG A 81 -16.01 2.09 -10.15
CA ARG A 81 -16.10 0.64 -10.38
C ARG A 81 -15.97 -0.19 -9.10
N GLY A 82 -15.75 0.44 -7.94
CA GLY A 82 -15.70 -0.21 -6.64
C GLY A 82 -14.33 -0.75 -6.24
N TYR A 83 -13.24 -0.34 -6.90
CA TYR A 83 -11.89 -0.68 -6.46
C TYR A 83 -11.40 0.31 -5.40
N SER A 84 -10.72 -0.18 -4.36
CA SER A 84 -10.23 0.69 -3.30
C SER A 84 -9.01 1.52 -3.74
N PRO A 85 -8.84 2.74 -3.21
CA PRO A 85 -7.64 3.55 -3.46
C PRO A 85 -6.33 2.82 -3.13
N GLU A 86 -6.32 2.03 -2.04
CA GLU A 86 -5.11 1.29 -1.64
C GLU A 86 -4.77 0.19 -2.64
N ALA A 87 -5.76 -0.50 -3.22
CA ALA A 87 -5.51 -1.52 -4.25
C ALA A 87 -4.90 -0.91 -5.52
N ILE A 88 -5.37 0.27 -5.92
CA ILE A 88 -4.81 1.03 -7.04
C ILE A 88 -3.37 1.43 -6.72
N ARG A 89 -3.15 2.03 -5.54
CA ARG A 89 -1.81 2.44 -5.07
C ARG A 89 -0.87 1.24 -5.06
N TYR A 90 -1.27 0.13 -4.44
CA TYR A 90 -0.49 -1.10 -4.35
C TYR A 90 -0.11 -1.65 -5.71
N LEU A 91 -1.04 -1.70 -6.67
CA LEU A 91 -0.73 -2.15 -8.02
C LEU A 91 0.34 -1.26 -8.67
N LEU A 92 0.19 0.06 -8.58
CA LEU A 92 1.12 1.02 -9.19
C LEU A 92 2.53 0.94 -8.60
N ILE A 93 2.67 0.62 -7.31
CA ILE A 93 3.98 0.46 -6.65
C ILE A 93 4.55 -0.95 -6.76
N SER A 94 3.78 -1.93 -7.24
CA SER A 94 4.21 -3.35 -7.26
C SER A 94 5.34 -3.66 -8.24
N ALA A 95 5.66 -2.72 -9.12
CA ALA A 95 6.80 -2.79 -10.03
C ALA A 95 7.70 -1.56 -9.82
N PRO A 96 9.03 -1.70 -9.97
CA PRO A 96 9.95 -0.57 -9.90
C PRO A 96 9.58 0.50 -10.93
N TYR A 97 9.71 1.78 -10.58
CA TYR A 97 9.19 2.90 -11.37
C TYR A 97 9.77 2.99 -12.81
N ARG A 98 10.95 2.40 -13.04
CA ARG A 98 11.64 2.34 -14.35
C ARG A 98 11.28 1.10 -15.16
N LYS A 99 10.26 0.35 -14.75
CA LYS A 99 9.74 -0.80 -15.49
C LYS A 99 8.33 -0.47 -15.95
N GLN A 100 8.02 -0.88 -17.18
CA GLN A 100 6.65 -0.80 -17.68
C GLN A 100 5.74 -1.68 -16.83
N LEU A 101 4.70 -1.07 -16.27
CA LEU A 101 3.67 -1.78 -15.54
C LEU A 101 2.46 -2.00 -16.46
N ASN A 102 1.97 -3.23 -16.53
CA ASN A 102 0.71 -3.53 -17.20
C ASN A 102 -0.44 -3.49 -16.19
N PHE A 103 -1.19 -2.40 -16.21
CA PHE A 103 -2.41 -2.24 -15.44
C PHE A 103 -3.53 -3.11 -16.01
N THR A 104 -4.02 -4.04 -15.20
CA THR A 104 -5.17 -4.88 -15.54
C THR A 104 -6.14 -4.93 -14.38
N PHE A 105 -7.42 -5.17 -14.67
CA PHE A 105 -8.42 -5.33 -13.61
C PHE A 105 -8.17 -6.58 -12.76
N ASP A 106 -7.59 -7.63 -13.34
CA ASP A 106 -7.17 -8.80 -12.57
C ASP A 106 -5.96 -8.50 -11.68
N GLY A 107 -5.04 -7.64 -12.15
CA GLY A 107 -3.96 -7.08 -11.34
C GLY A 107 -4.47 -6.30 -10.13
N LEU A 108 -5.54 -5.51 -10.30
CA LEU A 108 -6.19 -4.81 -9.17
C LEU A 108 -6.81 -5.77 -8.15
N LYS A 109 -7.46 -6.85 -8.59
CA LYS A 109 -8.00 -7.87 -7.68
C LYS A 109 -6.87 -8.59 -6.93
N ALA A 110 -5.77 -8.87 -7.61
CA ALA A 110 -4.59 -9.46 -6.99
C ALA A 110 -3.98 -8.49 -5.95
N ALA A 111 -3.87 -7.21 -6.27
CA ALA A 111 -3.43 -6.17 -5.34
C ALA A 111 -4.29 -6.10 -4.07
N ALA A 112 -5.63 -6.08 -4.23
CA ALA A 112 -6.56 -6.13 -3.10
C ALA A 112 -6.34 -7.39 -2.24
N THR A 113 -6.11 -8.55 -2.86
CA THR A 113 -5.82 -9.81 -2.14
C THR A 113 -4.51 -9.72 -1.36
N SER A 114 -3.48 -9.08 -1.91
CA SER A 114 -2.19 -8.87 -1.24
C SER A 114 -2.33 -7.95 -0.02
N ILE A 115 -3.11 -6.87 -0.13
CA ILE A 115 -3.43 -5.98 0.99
C ILE A 115 -4.21 -6.74 2.07
N ASP A 116 -5.19 -7.56 1.68
CA ASP A 116 -5.93 -8.40 2.62
C ASP A 116 -5.01 -9.32 3.43
N ARG A 117 -3.98 -9.91 2.80
CA ARG A 117 -2.99 -10.73 3.51
C ARG A 117 -2.22 -9.93 4.56
N LEU A 118 -1.80 -8.71 4.22
CA LEU A 118 -1.11 -7.82 5.14
C LEU A 118 -2.01 -7.42 6.32
N ARG A 119 -3.24 -7.00 6.04
CA ARG A 119 -4.24 -6.63 7.06
C ARG A 119 -4.60 -7.82 7.96
N ASN A 120 -4.77 -9.01 7.38
CA ASN A 120 -5.03 -10.22 8.16
C ASN A 120 -3.85 -10.58 9.08
N PHE A 121 -2.61 -10.37 8.62
CA PHE A 121 -1.43 -10.55 9.46
C PHE A 121 -1.42 -9.56 10.63
N GLN A 122 -1.73 -8.29 10.40
CA GLN A 122 -1.90 -7.29 11.45
C GLN A 122 -2.96 -7.73 12.49
N ILE A 123 -4.14 -8.15 12.01
CA ILE A 123 -5.22 -8.67 12.85
C ILE A 123 -4.74 -9.86 13.69
N ARG A 124 -3.92 -10.77 13.13
CA ARG A 124 -3.34 -11.89 13.88
C ARG A 124 -2.38 -11.44 14.97
N LEU A 125 -1.50 -10.47 14.70
CA LEU A 125 -0.60 -9.90 15.70
C LEU A 125 -1.37 -9.29 16.87
N ASP A 126 -2.51 -8.65 16.58
CA ASP A 126 -3.27 -7.91 17.60
C ASP A 126 -4.25 -8.79 18.40
N ASN A 127 -4.80 -9.84 17.79
CA ASN A 127 -5.90 -10.62 18.39
C ASN A 127 -5.54 -12.06 18.76
N THR A 128 -4.28 -12.47 18.61
CA THR A 128 -3.82 -13.80 19.01
C THR A 128 -3.12 -13.71 20.35
N ARG A 129 -3.43 -14.65 21.26
CA ARG A 129 -2.71 -14.78 22.52
C ARG A 129 -1.47 -15.62 22.30
N PHE A 130 -0.31 -15.03 22.54
CA PHE A 130 0.98 -15.72 22.45
C PHE A 130 1.47 -16.14 23.83
N THR A 131 2.22 -17.23 23.87
CA THR A 131 2.92 -17.67 25.07
C THR A 131 4.03 -16.69 25.43
N SER A 132 4.27 -16.51 26.73
CA SER A 132 5.36 -15.65 27.21
C SER A 132 6.73 -16.16 26.77
N GLY A 133 7.66 -15.23 26.57
CA GLY A 133 9.01 -15.50 26.12
C GLY A 133 9.33 -14.79 24.81
N VAL A 134 10.55 -14.99 24.32
CA VAL A 134 11.03 -14.47 23.04
C VAL A 134 11.69 -15.60 22.28
N ASN A 135 11.41 -15.71 20.99
CA ASN A 135 12.17 -16.57 20.10
C ASN A 135 13.25 -15.72 19.41
N GLU A 136 14.50 -15.88 19.85
CA GLU A 136 15.66 -15.12 19.33
C GLU A 136 15.95 -15.39 17.85
N GLU A 137 15.67 -16.62 17.37
CA GLU A 137 15.77 -16.92 15.94
C GLU A 137 14.75 -16.09 15.15
N PHE A 138 13.54 -15.95 15.71
CA PHE A 138 12.48 -15.17 15.07
C PHE A 138 12.71 -13.65 15.14
N GLU A 139 13.34 -13.15 16.21
CA GLU A 139 13.83 -11.77 16.26
C GLU A 139 14.83 -11.50 15.14
N THR A 140 15.80 -12.40 14.97
CA THR A 140 16.80 -12.30 13.91
C THR A 140 16.15 -12.30 12.52
N ARG A 141 15.13 -13.16 12.31
CA ARG A 141 14.35 -13.17 11.06
C ARG A 141 13.64 -11.84 10.80
N THR A 142 13.06 -11.24 11.83
CA THR A 142 12.39 -9.93 11.72
C THR A 142 13.38 -8.83 11.35
N ALA A 143 14.56 -8.82 11.99
CA ALA A 143 15.64 -7.87 11.68
C ALA A 143 16.15 -8.04 10.23
N ASN A 144 16.36 -9.28 9.79
CA ASN A 144 16.78 -9.58 8.42
C ASN A 144 15.74 -9.13 7.38
N ALA A 145 14.45 -9.36 7.65
CA ALA A 145 13.38 -8.90 6.78
C ALA A 145 13.34 -7.36 6.68
N ARG A 146 13.56 -6.66 7.80
CA ARG A 146 13.71 -5.20 7.82
C ARG A 146 14.89 -4.72 6.96
N GLN A 147 16.04 -5.38 7.10
CA GLN A 147 17.22 -5.04 6.30
C GLN A 147 17.00 -5.31 4.81
N ALA A 148 16.38 -6.44 4.46
CA ALA A 148 16.08 -6.78 3.07
C ALA A 148 15.07 -5.80 2.45
N PHE A 149 14.08 -5.37 3.24
CA PHE A 149 13.15 -4.31 2.86
C PHE A 149 13.87 -2.99 2.54
N ASP A 150 14.70 -2.51 3.46
CA ASP A 150 15.47 -1.26 3.28
C ASP A 150 16.43 -1.37 2.08
N ALA A 151 17.12 -2.50 1.94
CA ALA A 151 18.04 -2.75 0.83
C ALA A 151 17.36 -2.74 -0.54
N GLY A 152 16.13 -3.25 -0.66
CA GLY A 152 15.35 -3.15 -1.90
C GLY A 152 14.99 -1.70 -2.24
N LEU A 153 14.65 -0.88 -1.24
CA LEU A 153 14.36 0.55 -1.48
C LEU A 153 15.63 1.36 -1.81
N ASP A 154 16.76 1.03 -1.18
CA ASP A 154 18.06 1.68 -1.44
C ASP A 154 18.58 1.37 -2.86
N ASP A 155 18.20 0.23 -3.44
CA ASP A 155 18.51 -0.15 -4.82
C ASP A 155 17.52 0.48 -5.83
N ASP A 156 17.68 1.78 -6.10
CA ASP A 156 16.87 2.52 -7.10
C ASP A 156 15.35 2.36 -6.91
N LEU A 157 14.88 2.40 -5.65
CA LEU A 157 13.48 2.23 -5.28
C LEU A 157 12.89 0.91 -5.83
N ASN A 158 13.63 -0.20 -5.72
CA ASN A 158 13.17 -1.52 -6.14
C ASN A 158 12.08 -2.04 -5.19
N THR A 159 10.87 -1.57 -5.44
CA THR A 159 9.67 -1.91 -4.69
C THR A 159 9.29 -3.39 -4.79
N ALA A 160 9.67 -4.09 -5.87
CA ALA A 160 9.40 -5.52 -6.02
C ALA A 160 10.16 -6.35 -4.97
N ASP A 161 11.45 -6.08 -4.79
CA ASP A 161 12.26 -6.77 -3.79
C ASP A 161 11.87 -6.39 -2.36
N ALA A 162 11.55 -5.10 -2.13
CA ALA A 162 11.03 -4.65 -0.84
C ALA A 162 9.71 -5.36 -0.47
N LEU A 163 8.77 -5.48 -1.42
CA LEU A 163 7.52 -6.21 -1.22
C LEU A 163 7.77 -7.70 -0.96
N ALA A 164 8.69 -8.33 -1.72
CA ALA A 164 9.03 -9.74 -1.54
C ALA A 164 9.51 -10.05 -0.12
N ALA A 165 10.42 -9.24 0.43
CA ALA A 165 10.93 -9.40 1.79
C ALA A 165 9.80 -9.41 2.85
N ILE A 166 8.79 -8.55 2.68
CA ILE A 166 7.65 -8.47 3.60
C ILE A 166 6.74 -9.69 3.49
N PHE A 167 6.42 -10.13 2.28
CA PHE A 167 5.57 -11.31 2.10
C PHE A 167 6.24 -12.61 2.53
N GLU A 168 7.55 -12.74 2.34
CA GLU A 168 8.34 -13.85 2.87
C GLU A 168 8.31 -13.87 4.41
N PHE A 169 8.55 -12.72 5.04
CA PHE A 169 8.43 -12.59 6.50
C PHE A 169 7.04 -12.97 7.01
N ILE A 170 5.97 -12.47 6.38
CA ILE A 170 4.59 -12.78 6.77
C ILE A 170 4.31 -14.28 6.68
N ARG A 171 4.79 -14.95 5.63
CA ARG A 171 4.62 -16.40 5.49
C ARG A 171 5.34 -17.15 6.61
N ASP A 172 6.59 -16.78 6.89
CA ASP A 172 7.40 -17.40 7.95
C ASP A 172 6.79 -17.15 9.34
N ALA A 173 6.30 -15.93 9.59
CA ALA A 173 5.63 -15.55 10.83
C ALA A 173 4.34 -16.32 11.04
N ASN A 174 3.46 -16.40 10.04
CA ASN A 174 2.23 -17.19 10.14
C ASN A 174 2.53 -18.66 10.45
N THR A 175 3.55 -19.24 9.81
CA THR A 175 3.99 -20.62 10.08
C THR A 175 4.49 -20.79 11.52
N ALA A 176 5.31 -19.85 12.01
CA ALA A 176 5.81 -19.86 13.38
C ALA A 176 4.69 -19.67 14.42
N MET A 177 3.69 -18.82 14.14
CA MET A 177 2.50 -18.66 14.98
C MET A 177 1.71 -19.95 15.09
N ASP A 178 1.48 -20.65 13.97
CA ASP A 178 0.73 -21.91 13.94
C ASP A 178 1.49 -23.05 14.67
N ALA A 179 2.82 -23.04 14.64
CA ALA A 179 3.67 -23.98 15.35
C ALA A 179 3.89 -23.61 16.84
N GLY A 180 3.40 -22.46 17.31
CA GLY A 180 3.64 -21.97 18.67
C GLY A 180 5.08 -21.51 18.94
N HIS A 181 5.85 -21.24 17.88
CA HIS A 181 7.23 -20.74 17.93
C HIS A 181 7.33 -19.22 17.83
N PHE A 182 6.24 -18.53 17.46
CA PHE A 182 6.13 -17.07 17.57
C PHE A 182 5.62 -16.72 18.97
N LEU A 183 6.41 -15.99 19.74
CA LEU A 183 6.12 -15.72 21.16
C LEU A 183 5.76 -14.25 21.41
N GLN A 184 5.26 -13.95 22.60
CA GLN A 184 4.82 -12.60 22.97
C GLN A 184 5.92 -11.53 22.77
N GLY A 185 7.19 -11.88 23.05
CA GLY A 185 8.33 -11.00 22.87
C GLY A 185 8.65 -10.65 21.42
N ASN A 186 8.09 -11.36 20.44
CA ASN A 186 8.29 -11.11 19.01
C ASN A 186 7.28 -10.13 18.39
N LEU A 187 6.27 -9.70 19.17
CA LEU A 187 5.21 -8.85 18.64
C LEU A 187 5.68 -7.45 18.27
N ASP A 188 6.50 -6.83 19.10
CA ASP A 188 6.87 -5.43 18.93
C ASP A 188 7.77 -5.24 17.71
N SER A 189 8.71 -6.16 17.48
CA SER A 189 9.56 -6.17 16.29
C SER A 189 8.74 -6.41 15.02
N ALA A 190 7.82 -7.39 15.03
CA ALA A 190 6.93 -7.68 13.89
C ALA A 190 5.99 -6.52 13.56
N ARG A 191 5.39 -5.88 14.58
CA ARG A 191 4.59 -4.66 14.41
C ARG A 191 5.44 -3.50 13.90
N GLY A 192 6.64 -3.35 14.42
CA GLY A 192 7.59 -2.33 13.97
C GLY A 192 7.95 -2.47 12.50
N LEU A 193 8.19 -3.70 12.03
CA LEU A 193 8.42 -3.99 10.61
C LEU A 193 7.19 -3.65 9.75
N LEU A 194 5.99 -4.05 10.17
CA LEU A 194 4.77 -3.76 9.43
C LEU A 194 4.44 -2.26 9.39
N ALA A 195 4.69 -1.54 10.48
CA ALA A 195 4.54 -0.09 10.55
C ALA A 195 5.56 0.64 9.66
N HIS A 196 6.81 0.15 9.64
CA HIS A 196 7.84 0.67 8.73
C HIS A 196 7.45 0.48 7.27
N PHE A 197 6.97 -0.71 6.90
CA PHE A 197 6.40 -0.99 5.58
C PHE A 197 5.30 0.00 5.21
N ASP A 198 4.30 0.18 6.08
CA ASP A 198 3.15 1.04 5.78
C ASP A 198 3.51 2.53 5.81
N SER A 199 4.57 2.93 6.51
CA SER A 199 5.08 4.31 6.47
C SER A 199 5.60 4.72 5.09
N VAL A 200 6.06 3.74 4.29
CA VAL A 200 6.52 3.96 2.91
C VAL A 200 5.36 3.78 1.94
N PHE A 201 4.62 2.68 2.07
CA PHE A 201 3.67 2.26 1.04
C PHE A 201 2.24 2.74 1.28
N ASP A 202 1.81 2.99 2.52
CA ASP A 202 0.52 3.55 2.91
C ASP A 202 -0.68 2.84 2.25
N VAL A 203 -0.82 1.54 2.54
CA VAL A 203 -1.84 0.66 1.95
C VAL A 203 -2.64 -0.14 3.00
N LEU A 204 -2.18 -0.19 4.25
CA LEU A 204 -2.84 -1.01 5.27
C LEU A 204 -4.10 -0.37 5.81
N ARG A 205 -4.14 0.96 5.91
CA ARG A 205 -5.32 1.69 6.38
C ARG A 205 -6.41 1.68 5.30
N PRO A 206 -7.58 1.08 5.55
CA PRO A 206 -8.68 1.14 4.59
C PRO A 206 -9.21 2.56 4.49
N SER A 207 -9.38 3.08 3.27
CA SER A 207 -10.15 4.30 3.06
C SER A 207 -11.59 4.06 3.50
N VAL A 208 -12.08 4.85 4.46
CA VAL A 208 -13.47 4.81 4.89
C VAL A 208 -14.29 5.53 3.81
N GLN A 209 -15.26 4.85 3.21
CA GLN A 209 -16.24 5.52 2.35
C GLN A 209 -17.02 6.55 3.17
N GLU A 210 -17.29 7.71 2.59
CA GLU A 210 -18.10 8.74 3.21
C GLU A 210 -19.48 8.16 3.59
N GLY A 211 -19.80 8.17 4.89
CA GLY A 211 -21.03 7.56 5.43
C GLY A 211 -20.94 6.09 5.85
N ALA A 212 -19.77 5.43 5.72
CA ALA A 212 -19.55 4.10 6.28
C ALA A 212 -19.45 4.17 7.82
N LEU A 213 -19.90 3.10 8.49
CA LEU A 213 -19.80 2.97 9.95
C LEU A 213 -18.34 3.15 10.39
N SER A 214 -18.11 3.97 11.42
CA SER A 214 -16.82 4.06 12.12
C SER A 214 -16.49 2.76 12.85
N ASP A 215 -15.21 2.57 13.21
CA ASP A 215 -14.76 1.38 13.93
C ASP A 215 -15.48 1.25 15.29
N SER A 216 -15.74 2.37 15.99
CA SER A 216 -16.48 2.37 17.24
C SER A 216 -17.94 1.95 17.08
N GLU A 217 -18.60 2.34 15.98
CA GLU A 217 -19.96 1.90 15.68
C GLU A 217 -20.01 0.41 15.35
N ILE A 218 -19.01 -0.10 14.62
CA ILE A 218 -18.88 -1.54 14.34
C ILE A 218 -18.68 -2.33 15.63
N GLU A 219 -17.76 -1.89 16.49
CA GLU A 219 -17.51 -2.53 17.79
C GLU A 219 -18.76 -2.52 18.67
N SER A 220 -19.52 -1.41 18.67
CA SER A 220 -20.80 -1.32 19.40
C SER A 220 -21.82 -2.35 18.87
N LEU A 221 -21.94 -2.50 17.55
CA LEU A 221 -22.82 -3.49 16.93
C LEU A 221 -22.36 -4.93 17.23
N ILE A 222 -21.06 -5.19 17.25
CA ILE A 222 -20.51 -6.51 17.61
C ILE A 222 -20.78 -6.85 19.07
N ALA A 223 -20.61 -5.88 19.98
CA ALA A 223 -20.95 -6.02 21.39
C ALA A 223 -22.44 -6.32 21.57
N GLU A 224 -23.32 -5.60 20.86
CA GLU A 224 -24.76 -5.83 20.86
C GLU A 224 -25.10 -7.23 20.32
N ARG A 225 -24.50 -7.65 19.20
CA ARG A 225 -24.67 -9.00 18.63
C ARG A 225 -24.24 -10.07 19.63
N THR A 226 -23.14 -9.85 20.34
CA THR A 226 -22.62 -10.78 21.35
C THR A 226 -23.59 -10.92 22.53
N ALA A 227 -24.16 -9.80 22.98
CA ALA A 227 -25.21 -9.79 24.01
C ALA A 227 -26.48 -10.50 23.54
N ALA A 228 -26.93 -10.27 22.30
CA ALA A 228 -28.09 -10.94 21.71
C ALA A 228 -27.89 -12.47 21.63
N LYS A 229 -26.72 -12.95 21.18
CA LYS A 229 -26.38 -14.39 21.19
C LYS A 229 -26.41 -14.96 22.61
N LYS A 230 -25.88 -14.24 23.61
CA LYS A 230 -25.91 -14.67 25.02
C LYS A 230 -27.33 -14.75 25.58
N ALA A 231 -28.21 -13.84 25.18
CA ALA A 231 -29.63 -13.83 25.52
C ALA A 231 -30.47 -14.82 24.68
N ARG A 232 -29.85 -15.58 23.75
CA ARG A 232 -30.52 -16.47 22.78
C ARG A 232 -31.48 -15.76 21.81
N ASP A 233 -31.30 -14.46 21.60
CA ASP A 233 -31.98 -13.70 20.55
C ASP A 233 -31.17 -13.81 19.23
N PHE A 234 -31.38 -14.93 18.54
CA PHE A 234 -30.69 -15.21 17.28
C PHE A 234 -31.17 -14.30 16.15
N ALA A 235 -32.44 -13.87 16.17
CA ALA A 235 -33.00 -12.98 15.15
C ALA A 235 -32.30 -11.62 15.17
N ARG A 236 -32.09 -11.03 16.36
CA ARG A 236 -31.32 -9.77 16.49
C ARG A 236 -29.86 -9.96 16.09
N ALA A 237 -29.23 -11.07 16.49
CA ALA A 237 -27.84 -11.35 16.14
C ALA A 237 -27.62 -11.48 14.62
N ASP A 238 -28.56 -12.10 13.91
CA ASP A 238 -28.53 -12.24 12.46
C ASP A 238 -28.83 -10.92 11.74
N ALA A 239 -29.78 -10.12 12.26
CA ALA A 239 -30.05 -8.78 11.74
C ALA A 239 -28.82 -7.86 11.81
N ILE A 240 -28.08 -7.89 12.93
CA ILE A 240 -26.85 -7.11 13.07
C ILE A 240 -25.76 -7.62 12.12
N ARG A 241 -25.63 -8.95 11.95
CA ARG A 241 -24.67 -9.52 10.98
C ARG A 241 -24.99 -9.07 9.55
N ALA A 242 -26.28 -9.05 9.17
CA ALA A 242 -26.72 -8.58 7.86
C ALA A 242 -26.50 -7.07 7.69
N GLN A 243 -26.74 -6.26 8.72
CA GLN A 243 -26.47 -4.82 8.71
C GLN A 243 -24.98 -4.54 8.49
N LEU A 244 -24.12 -5.21 9.25
CA LEU A 244 -22.67 -5.09 9.11
C LEU A 244 -22.21 -5.53 7.72
N LEU A 245 -22.72 -6.66 7.22
CA LEU A 245 -22.39 -7.14 5.87
C LEU A 245 -22.83 -6.15 4.78
N GLY A 246 -24.01 -5.53 4.94
CA GLY A 246 -24.52 -4.49 4.02
C GLY A 246 -23.67 -3.22 4.01
N GLN A 247 -22.92 -2.96 5.09
CA GLN A 247 -21.93 -1.89 5.21
C GLN A 247 -20.51 -2.35 4.82
N GLY A 248 -20.39 -3.51 4.17
CA GLY A 248 -19.11 -4.08 3.77
C GLY A 248 -18.30 -4.66 4.92
N VAL A 249 -18.88 -4.89 6.10
CA VAL A 249 -18.17 -5.45 7.27
C VAL A 249 -18.46 -6.95 7.40
N ILE A 250 -17.42 -7.76 7.30
CA ILE A 250 -17.49 -9.22 7.41
C ILE A 250 -17.10 -9.62 8.84
N LEU A 251 -17.96 -10.40 9.50
CA LEU A 251 -17.69 -10.97 10.82
C LEU A 251 -17.21 -12.42 10.73
N GLU A 252 -16.17 -12.74 11.49
CA GLU A 252 -15.61 -14.09 11.69
C GLU A 252 -15.69 -14.47 13.18
N ASP A 253 -16.50 -15.47 13.52
CA ASP A 253 -16.58 -15.98 14.88
C ASP A 253 -15.42 -16.97 15.13
N THR A 254 -14.49 -16.65 16.04
CA THR A 254 -13.34 -17.50 16.40
C THR A 254 -13.44 -17.97 17.86
N ARG A 255 -12.55 -18.90 18.27
CA ARG A 255 -12.47 -19.36 19.67
C ARG A 255 -12.08 -18.25 20.65
N ASP A 256 -11.33 -17.26 20.17
CA ASP A 256 -10.80 -16.15 20.99
C ASP A 256 -11.72 -14.91 20.98
N GLY A 257 -12.80 -14.92 20.19
CA GLY A 257 -13.75 -13.82 20.06
C GLY A 257 -14.27 -13.61 18.63
N VAL A 258 -15.09 -12.59 18.45
CA VAL A 258 -15.56 -12.15 17.11
C VAL A 258 -14.49 -11.25 16.51
N ARG A 259 -13.99 -11.60 15.33
CA ARG A 259 -13.12 -10.75 14.50
C ARG A 259 -13.94 -10.14 13.38
N TRP A 260 -13.52 -8.99 12.87
CA TRP A 260 -14.18 -8.36 11.74
C TRP A 260 -13.19 -7.71 10.78
N LYS A 261 -13.60 -7.56 9.53
CA LYS A 261 -12.85 -6.81 8.51
C LYS A 261 -13.78 -6.04 7.59
N ARG A 262 -13.31 -4.91 7.06
CA ARG A 262 -13.97 -4.21 5.95
C ARG A 262 -13.63 -4.93 4.64
N LYS A 263 -14.63 -5.03 3.77
CA LYS A 263 -14.54 -5.57 2.41
C LYS A 263 -13.98 -4.52 1.46
#